data_AF-A0A7S2R480-F1
#
_entry.id   AF-A0A7S2R480-F1
#
_cell.length_a   1.000
_cell.length_b   1.000
_cell.length_c   1.000
_cell.angle_alpha   90.00
_cell.angle_beta   90.00
_cell.angle_gamma   90.00
#
_symmetry.space_group_name_H-M   'P 1'
#
loop_
_entity.id
_entity.type
_entity.pdbx_description
1 polymer ?
#
loop_
_entity_poly.entity_id
_entity_poly.type
_entity_poly.pdbx_seq_one_letter_code
_entity_poly.pdbx_strand_id
1 'polypeptide(L)'
;GKYTEKEITHAVRIIVYAKKLNGGSNCLCPQAIVIPKDWEQKDQFRKALYDELKRQPNQPVYYPGSTERAQEMVKAYKSHGESRATVVECTKTIGFVNRHCDNVAVVECGSPNDTDYENMALRSEAFGPVLAIVELSNDGNKSEDYLNTVAVPFLNNKENIFGSLSCILFAPASFDPKKVSIAVESLEYGTIALNTPNLIGWIAASAGAFWGAHPSAPGRESGAGLCGNQFKVSSPAKTVVQGPSLATAPAFDGAKPPPKLILDALSTMDCSNSTLVGILRIQYLLFVSFLNVIMSPFIPADTMKLD
;
A
#
# COMPACT_ATOMS: atom_id res chain seq x y z
N GLY A 1 -16.78 9.98 -7.71
CA GLY A 1 -17.25 9.56 -9.05
C GLY A 1 -17.77 8.13 -9.00
N LYS A 2 -18.38 7.66 -10.09
CA LYS A 2 -18.86 6.27 -10.22
C LYS A 2 -17.76 5.38 -10.82
N TYR A 3 -17.42 4.32 -10.11
CA TYR A 3 -16.44 3.33 -10.54
C TYR A 3 -17.14 2.15 -11.20
N THR A 4 -16.51 1.56 -12.21
CA THR A 4 -16.86 0.21 -12.64
C THR A 4 -16.40 -0.82 -11.61
N GLU A 5 -16.99 -2.01 -11.62
CA GLU A 5 -16.58 -3.11 -10.74
C GLU A 5 -15.08 -3.45 -10.90
N LYS A 6 -14.59 -3.46 -12.15
CA LYS A 6 -13.18 -3.69 -12.46
C LYS A 6 -12.27 -2.63 -11.83
N GLU A 7 -12.64 -1.36 -11.90
CA GLU A 7 -11.85 -0.28 -11.31
C GLU A 7 -11.79 -0.40 -9.78
N ILE A 8 -12.91 -0.77 -9.13
CA ILE A 8 -12.92 -1.06 -7.68
C ILE A 8 -11.97 -2.23 -7.37
N THR A 9 -12.08 -3.35 -8.09
CA THR A 9 -11.21 -4.51 -7.89
C THR A 9 -9.73 -4.13 -8.07
N HIS A 10 -9.38 -3.34 -9.09
CA HIS A 10 -8.00 -2.94 -9.35
C HIS A 10 -7.46 -1.96 -8.29
N ALA A 11 -8.25 -0.97 -7.86
CA ALA A 11 -7.87 -0.06 -6.79
C ALA A 11 -7.61 -0.82 -5.48
N VAL A 12 -8.53 -1.70 -5.10
CA VAL A 12 -8.39 -2.55 -3.93
C VAL A 12 -7.17 -3.48 -4.04
N ARG A 13 -6.94 -4.08 -5.19
CA ARG A 13 -5.78 -4.95 -5.41
C ARG A 13 -4.47 -4.20 -5.15
N ILE A 14 -4.37 -2.95 -5.61
CA ILE A 14 -3.23 -2.07 -5.35
C ILE A 14 -3.10 -1.79 -3.84
N ILE A 15 -4.20 -1.45 -3.15
CA ILE A 15 -4.20 -1.20 -1.70
C ILE A 15 -3.68 -2.42 -0.94
N VAL A 16 -4.23 -3.60 -1.22
CA VAL A 16 -3.86 -4.84 -0.53
C VAL A 16 -2.42 -5.24 -0.83
N TYR A 17 -1.98 -5.10 -2.08
CA TYR A 17 -0.59 -5.33 -2.45
C TYR A 17 0.36 -4.43 -1.63
N ALA A 18 0.08 -3.12 -1.61
CA ALA A 18 0.89 -2.14 -0.88
C ALA A 18 0.86 -2.40 0.65
N LYS A 19 -0.28 -2.83 1.20
CA LYS A 19 -0.41 -3.16 2.63
C LYS A 19 0.35 -4.41 3.03
N LYS A 20 0.27 -5.48 2.24
CA LYS A 20 0.88 -6.77 2.59
C LYS A 20 2.37 -6.81 2.35
N LEU A 21 2.90 -5.93 1.50
CA LEU A 21 4.34 -5.85 1.23
C LEU A 21 5.13 -5.64 2.53
N ASN A 22 6.14 -6.47 2.76
CA ASN A 22 6.97 -6.52 3.98
C ASN A 22 6.17 -6.61 5.29
N GLY A 23 5.04 -7.34 5.29
CA GLY A 23 4.19 -7.50 6.48
C GLY A 23 3.60 -6.17 6.97
N GLY A 24 3.47 -5.19 6.07
CA GLY A 24 3.03 -3.84 6.39
C GLY A 24 4.05 -2.96 7.11
N SER A 25 5.32 -3.40 7.16
CA SER A 25 6.42 -2.73 7.87
C SER A 25 7.28 -1.86 6.93
N ASN A 26 6.63 -1.16 6.00
CA ASN A 26 7.27 -0.16 5.15
C ASN A 26 6.70 1.22 5.47
N CYS A 27 7.52 2.27 5.39
CA CYS A 27 7.04 3.65 5.61
C CYS A 27 6.01 4.11 4.55
N LEU A 28 6.03 3.50 3.36
CA LEU A 28 5.02 3.70 2.31
C LEU A 28 3.81 2.78 2.48
N CYS A 29 3.75 1.91 3.48
CA CYS A 29 2.59 1.04 3.64
C CYS A 29 1.32 1.88 3.93
N PRO A 30 0.20 1.69 3.20
CA PRO A 30 -1.04 2.40 3.52
C PRO A 30 -1.50 2.04 4.94
N GLN A 31 -1.73 3.06 5.76
CA GLN A 31 -2.25 2.91 7.12
C GLN A 31 -3.76 3.17 7.18
N ALA A 32 -4.26 4.09 6.36
CA ALA A 32 -5.67 4.48 6.33
C ALA A 32 -6.22 4.53 4.90
N ILE A 33 -7.50 4.18 4.76
CA ILE A 33 -8.34 4.38 3.60
C ILE A 33 -9.38 5.44 3.96
N VAL A 34 -9.48 6.48 3.13
CA VAL A 34 -10.50 7.54 3.26
C VAL A 34 -11.54 7.35 2.17
N ILE A 35 -12.81 7.24 2.56
CA ILE A 35 -13.94 7.10 1.62
C ILE A 35 -15.10 8.04 1.99
N PRO A 36 -15.96 8.43 1.03
CA PRO A 36 -17.17 9.17 1.36
C PRO A 36 -18.15 8.29 2.16
N LYS A 37 -18.71 8.86 3.23
CA LYS A 37 -19.75 8.20 4.06
C LYS A 37 -20.95 7.78 3.22
N ASP A 38 -21.40 8.66 2.34
CA ASP A 38 -22.59 8.46 1.48
C ASP A 38 -22.24 7.89 0.09
N TRP A 39 -21.08 7.23 -0.06
CA TRP A 39 -20.70 6.65 -1.34
C TRP A 39 -21.55 5.41 -1.66
N GLU A 40 -22.34 5.47 -2.73
CA GLU A 40 -23.23 4.38 -3.15
C GLU A 40 -22.54 3.02 -3.35
N GLN A 41 -21.24 3.02 -3.68
CA GLN A 41 -20.47 1.79 -3.94
C GLN A 41 -19.57 1.38 -2.77
N LYS A 42 -19.77 1.98 -1.59
CA LYS A 42 -18.97 1.70 -0.38
C LYS A 42 -18.98 0.21 0.00
N ASP A 43 -20.15 -0.43 -0.01
CA ASP A 43 -20.26 -1.83 0.35
C ASP A 43 -19.61 -2.74 -0.69
N GLN A 44 -19.72 -2.39 -1.97
CA GLN A 44 -19.03 -3.07 -3.07
C GLN A 44 -17.51 -2.98 -2.89
N PHE A 45 -16.99 -1.81 -2.54
CA PHE A 45 -15.57 -1.60 -2.25
C PHE A 45 -15.11 -2.41 -1.04
N ARG A 46 -15.85 -2.35 0.08
CA ARG A 46 -15.52 -3.11 1.29
C ARG A 46 -15.48 -4.61 1.00
N LYS A 47 -16.50 -5.14 0.31
CA LYS A 47 -16.51 -6.55 -0.10
C LYS A 47 -15.27 -6.91 -0.92
N ALA A 48 -14.94 -6.11 -1.94
CA ALA A 48 -13.75 -6.33 -2.76
C ALA A 48 -12.46 -6.29 -1.91
N LEU A 49 -12.38 -5.39 -0.93
CA LEU A 49 -11.25 -5.30 0.01
C LEU A 49 -11.05 -6.58 0.80
N TYR A 50 -12.10 -7.10 1.44
CA TYR A 50 -12.03 -8.36 2.16
C TYR A 50 -11.69 -9.55 1.24
N ASP A 51 -12.21 -9.57 0.01
CA ASP A 51 -11.91 -10.62 -0.97
C ASP A 51 -10.43 -10.59 -1.39
N GLU A 52 -9.88 -9.41 -1.69
CA GLU A 52 -8.47 -9.25 -2.06
C GLU A 52 -7.52 -9.52 -0.88
N LEU A 53 -7.90 -9.13 0.35
CA LEU A 53 -7.17 -9.48 1.58
C LEU A 53 -7.09 -10.99 1.79
N LYS A 54 -8.11 -11.77 1.39
CA LYS A 54 -8.06 -13.24 1.42
C LYS A 54 -7.28 -13.82 0.24
N ARG A 55 -7.32 -13.16 -0.91
CA ARG A 55 -6.77 -13.66 -2.18
C ARG A 55 -5.24 -13.57 -2.26
N GLN A 56 -4.68 -12.43 -1.86
CA GLN A 56 -3.23 -12.17 -1.91
C GLN A 56 -2.53 -12.78 -0.68
N PRO A 57 -1.37 -13.43 -0.84
CA PRO A 57 -0.66 -14.05 0.28
C PRO A 57 -0.18 -13.02 1.30
N ASN A 58 -0.23 -13.37 2.59
CA ASN A 58 0.43 -12.62 3.64
C ASN A 58 1.96 -12.69 3.48
N GLN A 59 2.65 -11.68 4.01
CA GLN A 59 4.08 -11.73 4.24
C GLN A 59 4.35 -11.72 5.75
N PRO A 60 5.40 -12.39 6.23
CA PRO A 60 5.72 -12.41 7.65
C PRO A 60 5.86 -11.01 8.25
N VAL A 61 5.14 -10.75 9.34
CA VAL A 61 5.37 -9.60 10.21
C VAL A 61 6.65 -9.87 11.01
N TYR A 62 7.70 -9.11 10.71
CA TYR A 62 9.03 -9.30 11.29
C TYR A 62 9.47 -8.10 12.15
N TYR A 63 8.86 -6.93 11.95
CA TYR A 63 9.33 -5.71 12.59
C TYR A 63 8.98 -5.72 14.10
N PRO A 64 9.92 -5.36 14.98
CA PRO A 64 9.70 -5.39 16.42
C PRO A 64 8.51 -4.52 16.86
N GLY A 65 7.67 -5.06 17.76
CA GLY A 65 6.52 -4.35 18.30
C GLY A 65 5.31 -4.23 17.36
N SER A 66 5.39 -4.72 16.12
CA SER A 66 4.30 -4.58 15.15
C SER A 66 3.11 -5.48 15.47
N THR A 67 3.36 -6.67 16.02
CA THR A 67 2.29 -7.59 16.44
C THR A 67 1.52 -7.01 17.63
N GLU A 68 2.24 -6.49 18.61
CA GLU A 68 1.71 -5.91 19.85
C GLU A 68 0.87 -4.68 19.53
N ARG A 69 1.41 -3.72 18.75
CA ARG A 69 0.66 -2.54 18.29
C ARG A 69 -0.60 -2.91 17.50
N ALA A 70 -0.53 -3.94 16.66
CA ALA A 70 -1.70 -4.41 15.93
C ALA A 70 -2.78 -4.97 16.86
N GLN A 71 -2.39 -5.77 17.85
CA GLN A 71 -3.31 -6.31 18.85
C GLN A 71 -3.94 -5.21 19.72
N GLU A 72 -3.15 -4.22 20.13
CA GLU A 72 -3.62 -3.05 20.88
C GLU A 72 -4.64 -2.24 20.09
N MET A 73 -4.38 -1.97 18.80
CA MET A 73 -5.35 -1.31 17.93
C MET A 73 -6.64 -2.13 17.79
N VAL A 74 -6.54 -3.44 17.50
CA VAL A 74 -7.73 -4.29 17.39
C VAL A 74 -8.55 -4.25 18.69
N LYS A 75 -7.90 -4.33 19.84
CA LYS A 75 -8.56 -4.25 21.15
C LYS A 75 -9.25 -2.90 21.38
N ALA A 76 -8.56 -1.80 21.07
CA ALA A 76 -9.10 -0.45 21.21
C ALA A 76 -10.38 -0.31 20.39
N TYR A 77 -10.35 -0.67 19.11
CA TYR A 77 -11.51 -0.57 18.24
C TYR A 77 -12.66 -1.50 18.65
N LYS A 78 -12.38 -2.75 19.07
CA LYS A 78 -13.41 -3.67 19.57
C LYS A 78 -14.12 -3.18 20.84
N SER A 79 -13.46 -2.35 21.65
CA SER A 79 -14.11 -1.75 22.83
C SER A 79 -15.27 -0.82 22.47
N HIS A 80 -15.31 -0.31 21.23
CA HIS A 80 -16.41 0.48 20.66
C HIS A 80 -17.42 -0.39 19.88
N GLY A 81 -17.22 -1.71 19.82
CA GLY A 81 -18.10 -2.68 19.16
C GLY A 81 -17.32 -3.77 18.42
N GLU A 82 -17.74 -5.02 18.55
CA GLU A 82 -17.00 -6.17 17.97
C GLU A 82 -16.81 -6.05 16.45
N SER A 83 -17.76 -5.45 15.74
CA SER A 83 -17.69 -5.22 14.29
C SER A 83 -16.71 -4.13 13.87
N ARG A 84 -16.16 -3.35 14.81
CA ARG A 84 -15.23 -2.25 14.53
C ARG A 84 -13.82 -2.70 14.19
N ALA A 85 -13.48 -3.96 14.43
CA ALA A 85 -12.21 -4.53 13.97
C ALA A 85 -12.39 -5.98 13.53
N THR A 86 -11.91 -6.29 12.32
CA THR A 86 -11.93 -7.64 11.76
C THR A 86 -10.52 -8.07 11.37
N VAL A 87 -10.02 -9.15 11.98
CA VAL A 87 -8.80 -9.82 11.52
C VAL A 87 -9.15 -10.72 10.34
N VAL A 88 -8.59 -10.41 9.17
CA VAL A 88 -8.95 -11.11 7.93
C VAL A 88 -8.03 -12.31 7.73
N GLU A 89 -8.56 -13.50 8.00
CA GLU A 89 -7.84 -14.76 7.80
C GLU A 89 -7.47 -14.98 6.33
N CYS A 90 -6.17 -15.15 6.08
CA CYS A 90 -5.64 -15.55 4.78
C CYS A 90 -4.83 -16.83 4.94
N THR A 91 -5.21 -17.87 4.20
CA THR A 91 -4.53 -19.18 4.27
C THR A 91 -3.23 -19.23 3.47
N LYS A 92 -2.91 -18.19 2.70
CA LYS A 92 -1.74 -18.11 1.84
C LYS A 92 -0.68 -17.22 2.48
N THR A 93 0.57 -17.67 2.45
CA THR A 93 1.73 -16.89 2.90
C THR A 93 2.88 -17.09 1.91
N ILE A 94 3.76 -16.10 1.78
CA ILE A 94 5.07 -16.28 1.13
C ILE A 94 6.17 -16.65 2.13
N GLY A 95 5.86 -16.62 3.43
CA GLY A 95 6.77 -17.05 4.50
C GLY A 95 6.81 -18.56 4.68
N PHE A 96 7.73 -19.03 5.51
CA PHE A 96 7.86 -20.46 5.85
C PHE A 96 6.66 -21.01 6.63
N VAL A 97 6.04 -20.16 7.46
CA VAL A 97 4.91 -20.51 8.32
C VAL A 97 3.83 -19.46 8.12
N ASN A 98 2.58 -19.91 8.05
CA ASN A 98 1.43 -19.00 8.08
C ASN A 98 1.06 -18.75 9.54
N ARG A 99 1.41 -17.58 10.07
CA ARG A 99 1.13 -17.22 11.47
C ARG A 99 -0.10 -16.32 11.52
N HIS A 100 -0.91 -16.49 12.56
CA HIS A 100 -2.10 -15.66 12.75
C HIS A 100 -1.76 -14.16 12.87
N CYS A 101 -0.61 -13.80 13.43
CA CYS A 101 -0.14 -12.41 13.50
C CYS A 101 0.21 -11.79 12.14
N ASP A 102 0.34 -12.58 11.07
CA ASP A 102 0.59 -12.08 9.72
C ASP A 102 -0.70 -11.63 9.01
N ASN A 103 -1.87 -11.93 9.58
CA ASN A 103 -3.16 -11.50 9.05
C ASN A 103 -3.38 -10.01 9.20
N VAL A 104 -3.97 -9.40 8.16
CA VAL A 104 -4.31 -7.97 8.19
C VAL A 104 -5.60 -7.76 8.98
N ALA A 105 -5.53 -6.90 9.99
CA ALA A 105 -6.70 -6.37 10.67
C ALA A 105 -7.24 -5.13 9.94
N VAL A 106 -8.54 -5.09 9.68
CA VAL A 106 -9.24 -3.90 9.21
C VAL A 106 -9.98 -3.28 10.39
N VAL A 107 -9.74 -1.99 10.66
CA VAL A 107 -10.39 -1.24 11.75
C VAL A 107 -11.26 -0.12 11.18
N GLU A 108 -12.46 0.05 11.72
CA GLU A 108 -13.42 1.06 11.30
C GLU A 108 -13.36 2.26 12.23
N CYS A 109 -13.00 3.43 11.71
CA CYS A 109 -12.91 4.69 12.47
C CYS A 109 -14.27 5.36 12.66
N GLY A 110 -15.29 4.98 11.88
CA GLY A 110 -16.52 5.75 11.77
C GLY A 110 -16.27 7.05 11.00
N SER A 111 -17.06 8.08 11.28
CA SER A 111 -16.91 9.39 10.64
C SER A 111 -16.58 10.48 11.65
N PRO A 112 -15.76 11.47 11.29
CA PRO A 112 -15.60 12.66 12.11
C PRO A 112 -16.98 13.26 12.46
N ASN A 113 -17.13 13.71 13.71
CA ASN A 113 -18.37 14.24 14.31
C ASN A 113 -19.44 13.20 14.70
N ASP A 114 -19.30 11.93 14.34
CA ASP A 114 -20.15 10.88 14.90
C ASP A 114 -19.73 10.57 16.34
N THR A 115 -20.67 10.18 17.21
CA THR A 115 -20.39 9.90 18.64
C THR A 115 -19.50 8.68 18.86
N ASP A 116 -19.43 7.79 17.88
CA ASP A 116 -18.64 6.55 17.87
C ASP A 116 -17.35 6.68 17.02
N TYR A 117 -16.91 7.91 16.74
CA TYR A 117 -15.66 8.18 16.05
C TYR A 117 -14.45 7.80 16.90
N GLU A 118 -13.58 6.95 16.35
CA GLU A 118 -12.33 6.51 16.99
C GLU A 118 -11.17 6.67 16.00
N ASN A 119 -10.21 7.52 16.34
CA ASN A 119 -9.16 7.98 15.43
C ASN A 119 -7.74 7.52 15.81
N MET A 120 -7.58 6.62 16.79
CA MET A 120 -6.29 6.08 17.21
C MET A 120 -5.48 5.56 16.01
N ALA A 121 -6.10 4.83 15.07
CA ALA A 121 -5.40 4.30 13.89
C ALA A 121 -5.10 5.36 12.80
N LEU A 122 -5.65 6.57 12.91
CA LEU A 122 -5.29 7.72 12.08
C LEU A 122 -4.17 8.56 12.73
N ARG A 123 -4.04 8.51 14.06
CA ARG A 123 -3.08 9.31 14.84
C ARG A 123 -1.82 8.54 15.24
N SER A 124 -1.81 7.21 15.08
CA SER A 124 -0.68 6.36 15.43
C SER A 124 -0.41 5.31 14.35
N GLU A 125 0.86 4.97 14.18
CA GLU A 125 1.30 4.01 13.17
C GLU A 125 1.55 2.63 13.79
N ALA A 126 0.80 1.62 13.31
CA ALA A 126 1.03 0.22 13.70
C ALA A 126 2.36 -0.31 13.16
N PHE A 127 2.81 0.23 12.02
CA PHE A 127 3.97 -0.24 11.24
C PHE A 127 3.91 -1.77 11.05
N GLY A 128 2.75 -2.24 10.62
CA GLY A 128 2.38 -3.65 10.64
C GLY A 128 1.05 -3.88 9.92
N PRO A 129 0.40 -5.03 10.15
CA PRO A 129 -0.73 -5.49 9.35
C PRO A 129 -2.07 -4.90 9.82
N VAL A 130 -2.18 -3.57 9.98
CA VAL A 130 -3.46 -2.90 10.35
C VAL A 130 -3.85 -1.85 9.33
N LEU A 131 -5.07 -1.92 8.79
CA LEU A 131 -5.60 -0.95 7.83
C LEU A 131 -6.86 -0.30 8.40
N ALA A 132 -6.81 1.02 8.58
CA ALA A 132 -7.94 1.80 9.04
C ALA A 132 -8.84 2.22 7.88
N ILE A 133 -10.15 2.27 8.10
CA ILE A 133 -11.11 2.90 7.19
C ILE A 133 -11.80 4.02 7.94
N VAL A 134 -11.75 5.23 7.37
CA VAL A 134 -12.49 6.39 7.87
C VAL A 134 -13.45 6.87 6.79
N GLU A 135 -14.67 7.17 7.21
CA GLU A 135 -15.72 7.69 6.35
C GLU A 135 -15.80 9.21 6.57
N LEU A 136 -15.78 10.02 5.50
CA LEU A 136 -16.02 11.45 5.64
C LEU A 136 -17.41 11.80 5.14
N SER A 137 -18.17 12.46 6.02
CA SER A 137 -19.44 13.09 5.67
C SER A 137 -19.16 14.33 4.80
N ASN A 138 -20.10 14.66 3.93
CA ASN A 138 -20.11 15.95 3.23
C ASN A 138 -21.00 16.98 3.96
N ASP A 139 -21.28 16.77 5.25
CA ASP A 139 -22.15 17.59 6.12
C ASP A 139 -23.51 17.95 5.49
N GLY A 140 -24.07 17.05 4.69
CA GLY A 140 -25.32 17.25 3.94
C GLY A 140 -25.19 18.17 2.72
N ASN A 141 -24.02 18.77 2.50
CA ASN A 141 -23.70 19.57 1.34
C ASN A 141 -23.44 18.62 0.17
N LYS A 142 -24.27 18.60 -0.87
CA LYS A 142 -24.03 17.75 -2.05
C LYS A 142 -22.98 18.39 -2.98
N SER A 143 -21.81 18.73 -2.44
CA SER A 143 -20.71 19.28 -3.25
C SER A 143 -20.39 18.31 -4.38
N GLU A 144 -20.44 18.79 -5.62
CA GLU A 144 -20.03 18.01 -6.80
C GLU A 144 -18.53 17.70 -6.81
N ASP A 145 -17.75 18.32 -5.91
CA ASP A 145 -16.31 18.15 -5.81
C ASP A 145 -15.86 17.72 -4.41
N TYR A 146 -16.51 16.66 -3.89
CA TYR A 146 -16.15 16.01 -2.63
C TYR A 146 -14.63 15.80 -2.45
N LEU A 147 -13.90 15.46 -3.52
CA LEU A 147 -12.46 15.24 -3.46
C LEU A 147 -11.73 16.49 -2.98
N ASN A 148 -11.93 17.63 -3.63
CA ASN A 148 -11.23 18.87 -3.29
C ASN A 148 -11.85 19.59 -2.09
N THR A 149 -13.14 19.45 -1.82
CA THR A 149 -13.81 20.21 -0.75
C THR A 149 -13.87 19.49 0.60
N VAL A 150 -13.73 18.15 0.63
CA VAL A 150 -13.84 17.37 1.86
C VAL A 150 -12.59 16.54 2.12
N ALA A 151 -12.20 15.69 1.16
CA ALA A 151 -11.12 14.74 1.38
C ALA A 151 -9.75 15.43 1.48
N VAL A 152 -9.42 16.35 0.57
CA VAL A 152 -8.14 17.06 0.59
C VAL A 152 -7.96 17.90 1.88
N PRO A 153 -8.91 18.74 2.31
CA PRO A 153 -8.78 19.48 3.57
C PRO A 153 -8.61 18.57 4.79
N PHE A 154 -9.35 17.45 4.85
CA PHE A 154 -9.20 16.48 5.94
C PHE A 154 -7.78 15.89 5.99
N LEU A 155 -7.23 15.51 4.83
CA LEU A 155 -5.91 14.89 4.70
C LEU A 155 -4.73 15.86 4.92
N ASN A 156 -4.92 17.14 4.58
CA ASN A 156 -3.92 18.18 4.80
C ASN A 156 -3.84 18.59 6.27
N ASN A 157 -4.97 18.56 7.00
CA ASN A 157 -4.96 18.85 8.43
C ASN A 157 -4.32 17.69 9.23
N LYS A 158 -3.09 17.93 9.71
CA LYS A 158 -2.29 16.92 10.45
C LYS A 158 -2.77 16.65 11.86
N GLU A 159 -3.81 17.35 12.35
CA GLU A 159 -4.54 16.93 13.55
C GLU A 159 -5.50 15.78 13.27
N ASN A 160 -5.96 15.61 12.02
CA ASN A 160 -6.85 14.52 11.64
C ASN A 160 -6.09 13.23 11.34
N ILE A 161 -4.94 13.34 10.67
CA ILE A 161 -4.17 12.19 10.19
C ILE A 161 -2.66 12.42 10.36
N PHE A 162 -1.99 11.43 10.93
CA PHE A 162 -0.57 11.47 11.21
C PHE A 162 0.27 11.27 9.93
N GLY A 163 1.28 12.13 9.74
CA GLY A 163 2.24 12.02 8.65
C GLY A 163 1.83 12.63 7.30
N SER A 164 2.81 12.71 6.42
CA SER A 164 2.71 13.30 5.07
C SER A 164 3.62 12.63 4.04
N LEU A 165 4.21 11.47 4.36
CA LEU A 165 5.21 10.83 3.50
C LEU A 165 4.68 10.52 2.10
N SER A 166 3.58 9.77 2.04
CA SER A 166 2.95 9.45 0.76
C SER A 166 1.47 9.17 0.89
N CYS A 167 0.75 9.31 -0.22
CA CYS A 167 -0.62 8.83 -0.36
C CYS A 167 -0.84 8.21 -1.75
N ILE A 168 -1.89 7.39 -1.85
CA ILE A 168 -2.38 6.86 -3.12
C ILE A 168 -3.74 7.51 -3.39
N LEU A 169 -3.87 8.18 -4.52
CA LEU A 169 -5.14 8.73 -4.99
C LEU A 169 -5.71 7.80 -6.06
N PHE A 170 -6.94 7.32 -5.83
CA PHE A 170 -7.68 6.56 -6.83
C PHE A 170 -8.74 7.45 -7.49
N ALA A 171 -8.77 7.43 -8.81
CA ALA A 171 -9.79 8.11 -9.62
C ALA A 171 -10.21 7.20 -10.77
N PRO A 172 -11.52 6.97 -10.98
CA PRO A 172 -12.01 6.18 -12.10
C PRO A 172 -11.81 6.96 -13.40
N ALA A 173 -11.77 6.25 -14.53
CA ALA A 173 -11.59 6.86 -15.85
C ALA A 173 -12.72 7.85 -16.21
N SER A 174 -13.89 7.70 -15.60
CA SER A 174 -15.06 8.55 -15.77
C SER A 174 -15.00 9.87 -14.99
N PHE A 175 -14.04 10.04 -14.08
CA PHE A 175 -13.96 11.23 -13.22
C PHE A 175 -13.23 12.38 -13.92
N ASP A 176 -13.63 13.62 -13.62
CA ASP A 176 -13.07 14.80 -14.25
C ASP A 176 -11.56 14.92 -13.97
N PRO A 177 -10.69 14.82 -14.99
CA PRO A 177 -9.25 14.90 -14.80
C PRO A 177 -8.80 16.25 -14.23
N LYS A 178 -9.56 17.34 -14.46
CA LYS A 178 -9.23 18.65 -13.88
C LYS A 178 -9.36 18.63 -12.36
N LYS A 179 -10.43 18.03 -11.83
CA LYS A 179 -10.62 17.86 -10.39
C LYS A 179 -9.53 16.98 -9.76
N VAL A 180 -9.06 15.97 -10.48
CA VAL A 180 -7.90 15.15 -10.05
C VAL A 180 -6.63 15.98 -10.00
N SER A 181 -6.34 16.77 -11.04
CA SER A 181 -5.15 17.64 -11.07
C SER A 181 -5.15 18.65 -9.93
N ILE A 182 -6.29 19.30 -9.65
CA ILE A 182 -6.44 20.23 -8.52
C ILE A 182 -6.16 19.51 -7.19
N ALA A 183 -6.67 18.29 -7.02
CA ALA A 183 -6.47 17.52 -5.80
C ALA A 183 -4.99 17.13 -5.61
N VAL A 184 -4.33 16.67 -6.68
CA VAL A 184 -2.90 16.32 -6.68
C VAL A 184 -2.04 17.54 -6.35
N GLU A 185 -2.38 18.70 -6.90
CA GLU A 185 -1.69 19.96 -6.59
C GLU A 185 -1.88 20.35 -5.12
N SER A 186 -3.11 20.23 -4.61
CA SER A 186 -3.49 20.68 -3.26
C SER A 186 -3.06 19.73 -2.13
N LEU A 187 -2.90 18.43 -2.40
CA LEU A 187 -2.53 17.43 -1.38
C LEU A 187 -1.13 17.65 -0.84
N GLU A 188 -1.01 17.88 0.46
CA GLU A 188 0.26 18.14 1.15
C GLU A 188 0.94 16.82 1.59
N TYR A 189 1.25 15.99 0.59
CA TYR A 189 2.02 14.75 0.74
C TYR A 189 3.26 14.81 -0.15
N GLY A 190 4.40 14.34 0.38
CA GLY A 190 5.66 14.42 -0.34
C GLY A 190 5.74 13.46 -1.52
N THR A 191 4.91 12.42 -1.54
CA THR A 191 4.68 11.62 -2.75
C THR A 191 3.21 11.28 -2.95
N ILE A 192 2.70 11.53 -4.15
CA ILE A 192 1.33 11.20 -4.56
C ILE A 192 1.38 10.18 -5.68
N ALA A 193 0.81 9.00 -5.43
CA ALA A 193 0.68 7.95 -6.41
C ALA A 193 -0.75 7.91 -6.96
N LEU A 194 -0.95 8.35 -8.20
CA LEU A 194 -2.26 8.34 -8.86
C LEU A 194 -2.48 7.00 -9.55
N ASN A 195 -3.51 6.25 -9.14
CA ASN A 195 -3.90 4.95 -9.71
C ASN A 195 -2.77 3.90 -9.78
N THR A 196 -1.77 4.00 -8.90
CA THR A 196 -0.59 3.13 -8.86
C THR A 196 -0.12 2.95 -7.42
N PRO A 197 0.53 1.84 -7.02
CA PRO A 197 1.08 1.74 -5.67
C PRO A 197 2.17 2.79 -5.46
N ASN A 198 2.23 3.34 -4.25
CA ASN A 198 3.27 4.28 -3.83
C ASN A 198 4.68 3.68 -3.79
N LEU A 199 4.82 2.35 -3.90
CA LEU A 199 6.10 1.70 -4.24
C LEU A 199 6.72 2.33 -5.50
N ILE A 200 5.92 2.64 -6.52
CA ILE A 200 6.41 3.32 -7.73
C ILE A 200 6.91 4.74 -7.42
N GLY A 201 6.25 5.43 -6.49
CA GLY A 201 6.68 6.75 -6.03
C GLY A 201 8.03 6.71 -5.32
N TRP A 202 8.24 5.70 -4.48
CA TRP A 202 9.55 5.46 -3.84
C TRP A 202 10.63 5.06 -4.86
N ILE A 203 10.32 4.16 -5.80
CA ILE A 203 11.25 3.76 -6.88
C ILE A 203 11.61 4.96 -7.76
N ALA A 204 10.70 5.90 -8.00
CA ALA A 204 10.99 7.09 -8.80
C ALA A 204 12.14 7.94 -8.23
N ALA A 205 12.47 7.80 -6.95
CA ALA A 205 13.66 8.43 -6.36
C ALA A 205 14.98 7.92 -6.98
N SER A 206 15.03 6.71 -7.55
CA SER A 206 16.19 6.24 -8.31
C SER A 206 16.26 6.84 -9.71
N ALA A 207 15.13 7.34 -10.23
CA ALA A 207 14.98 7.91 -11.56
C ALA A 207 15.04 9.45 -11.59
N GLY A 208 15.46 10.09 -10.49
CA GLY A 208 15.63 11.55 -10.42
C GLY A 208 14.58 12.30 -9.61
N ALA A 209 13.46 11.66 -9.26
CA ALA A 209 12.46 12.24 -8.37
C ALA A 209 12.98 12.29 -6.92
N PHE A 210 12.23 12.90 -6.00
CA PHE A 210 12.59 12.86 -4.58
C PHE A 210 11.58 12.05 -3.77
N TRP A 211 12.02 11.51 -2.64
CA TRP A 211 11.19 10.85 -1.65
C TRP A 211 11.45 11.45 -0.26
N GLY A 212 10.41 11.92 0.39
CA GLY A 212 10.46 12.57 1.71
C GLY A 212 9.10 13.12 2.11
N ALA A 213 8.99 13.68 3.33
CA ALA A 213 7.78 14.32 3.82
C ALA A 213 7.46 15.61 3.03
N HIS A 214 6.19 16.01 2.98
CA HIS A 214 5.82 17.30 2.41
C HIS A 214 6.39 18.46 3.26
N PRO A 215 6.89 19.57 2.68
CA PRO A 215 7.47 20.68 3.45
C PRO A 215 6.53 21.39 4.43
N SER A 216 5.21 21.30 4.24
CA SER A 216 4.22 21.87 5.17
C SER A 216 3.98 21.02 6.42
N ALA A 217 4.58 19.82 6.50
CA ALA A 217 4.41 18.96 7.66
C ALA A 217 5.01 19.62 8.92
N PRO A 218 4.27 19.64 10.04
CA PRO A 218 4.65 20.41 11.22
C PRO A 218 5.85 19.83 12.00
N GLY A 219 6.26 18.58 11.72
CA GLY A 219 7.29 17.91 12.50
C GLY A 219 8.05 16.81 11.75
N ARG A 220 8.44 15.78 12.51
CA ARG A 220 9.23 14.63 12.03
C ARG A 220 8.38 13.36 11.89
N GLU A 221 7.07 13.49 11.81
CA GLU A 221 6.09 12.40 11.71
C GLU A 221 6.36 11.50 10.49
N SER A 222 7.00 12.04 9.46
CA SER A 222 7.38 11.35 8.24
C SER A 222 8.89 11.42 7.95
N GLY A 223 9.69 11.56 9.01
CA GLY A 223 11.14 11.74 8.93
C GLY A 223 11.55 13.18 8.60
N ALA A 224 12.86 13.43 8.61
CA ALA A 224 13.46 14.77 8.40
C ALA A 224 14.42 14.81 7.19
N GLY A 225 14.40 13.78 6.34
CA GLY A 225 15.35 13.59 5.26
C GLY A 225 14.72 13.58 3.86
N LEU A 226 15.59 13.70 2.86
CA LEU A 226 15.25 13.61 1.43
C LEU A 226 16.11 12.50 0.81
N CYS A 227 15.49 11.63 0.02
CA CYS A 227 16.15 10.66 -0.84
C CYS A 227 15.92 11.03 -2.31
N GLY A 228 16.91 10.83 -3.19
CA GLY A 228 16.81 11.17 -4.62
C GLY A 228 17.13 12.63 -4.93
N ASN A 229 16.30 13.28 -5.77
CA ASN A 229 16.48 14.64 -6.29
C ASN A 229 17.78 14.83 -7.11
N GLN A 230 18.10 13.88 -7.98
CA GLN A 230 19.31 13.89 -8.82
C GLN A 230 19.34 15.10 -9.76
N PHE A 231 18.17 15.64 -10.12
CA PHE A 231 18.03 16.85 -10.93
C PHE A 231 18.26 18.16 -10.15
N LYS A 232 18.50 18.09 -8.83
CA LYS A 232 18.75 19.25 -7.96
C LYS A 232 17.65 20.30 -8.04
N VAL A 233 16.40 19.86 -8.11
CA VAL A 233 15.24 20.76 -8.01
C VAL A 233 15.33 21.47 -6.65
N SER A 234 15.26 22.80 -6.65
CA SER A 234 15.30 23.58 -5.43
C SER A 234 13.99 23.39 -4.66
N SER A 235 14.10 23.05 -3.37
CA SER A 235 12.97 22.96 -2.43
C SER A 235 11.77 22.15 -2.99
N PRO A 236 11.96 20.90 -3.42
CA PRO A 236 10.90 20.16 -4.07
C PRO A 236 9.80 19.84 -3.04
N ALA A 237 8.55 20.15 -3.40
CA ALA A 237 7.41 19.99 -2.48
C ALA A 237 6.82 18.57 -2.51
N LYS A 238 6.73 17.97 -3.70
CA LYS A 238 6.21 16.61 -3.90
C LYS A 238 6.69 15.93 -5.18
N THR A 239 6.71 14.61 -5.16
CA THR A 239 6.81 13.74 -6.34
C THR A 239 5.43 13.23 -6.70
N VAL A 240 5.05 13.29 -7.97
CA VAL A 240 3.80 12.71 -8.47
C VAL A 240 4.13 11.62 -9.48
N VAL A 241 3.59 10.42 -9.25
CA VAL A 241 3.65 9.32 -10.21
C VAL A 241 2.25 8.92 -10.62
N GLN A 242 2.04 8.71 -11.91
CA GLN A 242 0.75 8.34 -12.47
C GLN A 242 0.82 6.97 -13.12
N GLY A 243 -0.04 6.07 -12.66
CA GLY A 243 -0.29 4.78 -13.28
C GLY A 243 -1.28 4.85 -14.45
N PRO A 244 -1.51 3.71 -15.12
CA PRO A 244 -2.56 3.61 -16.12
C PRO A 244 -3.95 3.81 -15.49
N SER A 245 -4.97 3.96 -16.35
CA SER A 245 -6.37 3.93 -15.92
C SER A 245 -6.68 2.68 -15.10
N LEU A 246 -7.52 2.81 -14.06
CA LEU A 246 -7.99 1.68 -13.25
C LEU A 246 -8.80 0.65 -14.04
N ALA A 247 -9.21 0.92 -15.29
CA ALA A 247 -9.76 -0.08 -16.18
C ALA A 247 -8.71 -1.13 -16.61
N THR A 248 -7.42 -0.77 -16.56
CA THR A 248 -6.28 -1.64 -16.85
C THR A 248 -5.91 -2.43 -15.59
N ALA A 249 -5.61 -3.72 -15.76
CA ALA A 249 -5.14 -4.53 -14.64
C ALA A 249 -3.84 -3.95 -14.07
N PRO A 250 -3.69 -3.86 -12.73
CA PRO A 250 -2.49 -3.31 -12.12
C PRO A 250 -1.31 -4.24 -12.39
N ALA A 251 -0.14 -3.65 -12.66
CA ALA A 251 1.10 -4.39 -12.86
C ALA A 251 1.54 -5.18 -11.61
N PHE A 252 1.13 -4.72 -10.42
CA PHE A 252 1.45 -5.34 -9.14
C PHE A 252 0.23 -6.07 -8.58
N ASP A 253 0.30 -7.39 -8.53
CA ASP A 253 -0.67 -8.28 -7.90
C ASP A 253 0.10 -9.28 -7.01
N GLY A 254 -0.06 -9.18 -5.68
CA GLY A 254 0.64 -10.07 -4.75
C GLY A 254 0.28 -11.55 -4.91
N ALA A 255 -0.87 -11.87 -5.51
CA ALA A 255 -1.27 -13.25 -5.80
C ALA A 255 -0.67 -13.79 -7.11
N LYS A 256 -0.09 -12.92 -7.95
CA LYS A 256 0.55 -13.27 -9.22
C LYS A 256 1.91 -12.57 -9.30
N PRO A 257 2.84 -12.84 -8.36
CA PRO A 257 4.17 -12.27 -8.46
C PRO A 257 4.84 -12.76 -9.76
N PRO A 258 5.73 -11.96 -10.36
CA PRO A 258 6.56 -12.44 -11.45
C PRO A 258 7.27 -13.74 -11.05
N PRO A 259 7.44 -14.72 -11.96
CA PRO A 259 8.18 -15.93 -11.68
C PRO A 259 9.54 -15.61 -11.07
N LYS A 260 9.91 -16.27 -9.96
CA LYS A 260 11.17 -16.03 -9.24
C LYS A 260 12.38 -16.05 -10.18
N LEU A 261 12.41 -16.99 -11.12
CA LEU A 261 13.48 -17.11 -12.11
C LEU A 261 13.68 -15.84 -12.96
N ILE A 262 12.59 -15.15 -13.31
CA ILE A 262 12.65 -13.90 -14.06
C ILE A 262 13.23 -12.79 -13.18
N LEU A 263 12.81 -12.70 -11.93
CA LEU A 263 13.35 -11.72 -10.98
C LEU A 263 14.83 -11.96 -10.70
N ASP A 264 15.23 -13.22 -10.48
CA ASP A 264 16.62 -13.61 -10.27
C ASP A 264 17.47 -13.31 -11.52
N ALA A 265 16.95 -13.57 -12.72
CA ALA A 265 17.64 -13.26 -13.97
C ALA A 265 17.81 -11.74 -14.18
N LEU A 266 16.78 -10.94 -13.93
CA LEU A 266 16.85 -9.48 -14.01
C LEU A 266 17.84 -8.91 -12.98
N SER A 267 17.73 -9.35 -11.73
CA SER A 267 18.68 -8.98 -10.66
C SER A 267 20.11 -9.36 -11.00
N THR A 268 20.31 -10.55 -11.58
CA THR A 268 21.62 -11.02 -12.04
C THR A 268 22.17 -10.12 -13.15
N MET A 269 21.32 -9.69 -14.08
CA MET A 269 21.71 -8.75 -15.15
C MET A 269 22.13 -7.40 -14.56
N ASP A 270 21.29 -6.82 -13.70
CA ASP A 270 21.51 -5.49 -13.12
C ASP A 270 22.75 -5.46 -12.21
N CYS A 271 23.01 -6.55 -11.48
CA CYS A 271 24.19 -6.70 -10.63
C CYS A 271 25.46 -7.13 -11.39
N SER A 272 25.43 -7.16 -12.73
CA SER A 272 26.58 -7.57 -13.54
C SER A 272 27.30 -6.38 -14.15
N ASN A 273 28.62 -6.38 -14.02
CA ASN A 273 29.49 -5.29 -14.46
C ASN A 273 29.55 -5.12 -15.99
N SER A 274 29.07 -6.12 -16.74
CA SER A 274 28.91 -6.03 -18.20
C SER A 274 27.78 -6.97 -18.67
N THR A 275 27.21 -6.66 -19.83
CA THR A 275 26.15 -7.46 -20.46
C THR A 275 26.60 -8.92 -20.70
N LEU A 276 27.85 -9.13 -21.13
CA LEU A 276 28.36 -10.49 -21.37
C LEU A 276 28.43 -11.30 -20.07
N VAL A 277 28.94 -10.69 -18.98
CA VAL A 277 28.99 -11.34 -17.66
C VAL A 277 27.57 -11.62 -17.15
N GLY A 278 26.63 -10.69 -17.35
CA GLY A 278 25.22 -10.88 -17.02
C GLY A 278 24.59 -12.06 -17.75
N ILE A 279 24.78 -12.14 -19.07
CA ILE A 279 24.28 -13.26 -19.89
C ILE A 279 24.87 -14.59 -19.39
N LEU A 280 26.19 -14.67 -19.17
CA LEU A 280 26.84 -15.90 -18.70
C LEU A 280 26.32 -16.32 -17.32
N ARG A 281 26.12 -15.37 -16.40
CA ARG A 281 25.55 -15.64 -15.07
C ARG A 281 24.10 -16.09 -15.13
N ILE A 282 23.29 -15.51 -16.03
CA ILE A 282 21.91 -15.96 -16.26
C ILE A 282 21.89 -17.36 -16.86
N GLN A 283 22.76 -17.67 -17.82
CA GLN A 283 22.90 -19.03 -18.37
C GLN A 283 23.27 -20.03 -17.26
N TYR A 284 24.20 -19.66 -16.38
CA TYR A 284 24.56 -20.46 -15.22
C TYR A 284 23.38 -20.65 -14.26
N LEU A 285 22.64 -19.58 -13.93
CA LEU A 285 21.44 -19.62 -13.10
C LEU A 285 20.38 -20.57 -13.67
N LEU A 286 20.13 -20.48 -14.99
CA LEU A 286 19.19 -21.34 -15.70
C LEU A 286 19.67 -22.80 -15.68
N PHE A 287 20.95 -23.05 -15.90
CA PHE A 287 21.55 -24.37 -15.84
C PHE A 287 21.43 -25.01 -14.45
N VAL A 288 21.77 -24.27 -13.38
CA VAL A 288 21.62 -24.74 -12.00
C VAL A 288 20.16 -25.00 -11.64
N SER A 289 19.25 -24.11 -12.05
CA SER A 289 17.81 -24.29 -11.82
C SER A 289 17.28 -25.54 -12.52
N PHE A 290 17.71 -25.77 -13.77
CA PHE A 290 17.36 -26.96 -14.54
C PHE A 290 17.90 -28.25 -13.90
N LEU A 291 19.17 -28.24 -13.47
CA LEU A 291 19.76 -29.37 -12.74
C LEU A 291 19.00 -29.66 -11.45
N ASN A 292 18.64 -28.65 -10.67
CA ASN A 292 17.88 -28.83 -9.43
C ASN A 292 16.52 -29.48 -9.69
N VAL A 293 15.82 -29.13 -10.77
CA VAL A 293 14.54 -29.76 -11.15
C VAL A 293 14.73 -31.22 -11.55
N ILE A 294 15.78 -31.55 -12.30
CA ILE A 294 16.08 -32.94 -12.69
C ILE A 294 16.49 -33.77 -11.48
N MET A 295 17.27 -33.18 -10.56
CA MET A 295 17.84 -33.87 -9.41
C MET A 295 16.87 -33.94 -8.22
N SER A 296 15.87 -33.06 -8.13
CA SER A 296 14.94 -33.03 -6.99
C SER A 296 14.23 -34.35 -6.67
N PRO A 297 13.88 -35.24 -7.64
CA PRO A 297 13.33 -36.56 -7.32
C PRO A 297 14.33 -37.51 -6.65
N PHE A 298 15.63 -37.23 -6.75
CA PHE A 298 16.73 -38.06 -6.25
C PHE A 298 17.36 -37.51 -4.95
N ILE A 299 16.92 -36.33 -4.48
CA ILE A 299 17.40 -35.71 -3.23
C ILE A 299 16.39 -36.02 -2.12
N PRO A 300 16.77 -36.70 -1.02
CA PRO A 300 15.86 -37.01 0.08
C PRO A 300 15.32 -35.74 0.74
N ALA A 301 14.00 -35.67 0.92
CA ALA A 301 13.28 -34.49 1.42
C ALA A 301 13.72 -34.00 2.83
N ASP A 302 14.35 -34.85 3.63
CA ASP A 302 14.71 -34.57 5.03
C ASP A 302 16.01 -33.77 5.22
N THR A 303 16.75 -33.44 4.15
CA THR A 303 18.03 -32.71 4.27
C THR A 303 17.93 -31.19 4.22
N MET A 304 16.73 -30.60 4.09
CA MET A 304 16.53 -29.14 4.01
C MET A 304 15.80 -28.52 5.22
N LYS A 305 15.78 -29.19 6.38
CA LYS A 305 15.51 -28.49 7.65
C LYS A 305 16.82 -27.89 8.15
N LEU A 306 17.07 -26.64 7.80
CA LEU A 306 18.02 -25.80 8.52
C LEU A 306 17.29 -25.30 9.77
N ASP A 307 17.83 -25.66 10.94
CA ASP A 307 17.42 -25.15 12.25
C ASP A 307 17.55 -23.61 12.35
#